data_AF-A0A536HRM0-F1
#
_entry.id   AF-A0A536HRM0-F1
#
_cell.length_a   1.000
_cell.length_b   1.000
_cell.length_c   1.000
_cell.angle_alpha   90.00
_cell.angle_beta   90.00
_cell.angle_gamma   90.00
#
_symmetry.space_group_name_H-M   'P 1'
#
loop_
_entity.id
_entity.type
_entity.pdbx_description
1 polymer ?
#
loop_
_entity_poly.entity_id
_entity_poly.type
_entity_poly.pdbx_seq_one_letter_code
_entity_poly.pdbx_strand_id
1 'polypeptide(L)' 'MLFFRSEEHAKRWSERAKPPAATILPIEQATALAHAWFKNKLDPDWRRFNNDEAEAIFDDLALDPEFWRLS' A
#
# COMPACT_ATOMS: atom_id res chain seq x y z
N MET A 1 3.65 5.54 8.16
CA MET A 1 3.24 4.13 8.32
C MET A 1 3.22 3.82 9.81
N LEU A 2 2.11 3.29 10.33
CA LEU A 2 1.95 2.94 11.74
C LEU A 2 1.73 1.42 11.84
N PHE A 3 2.39 0.77 12.79
CA PHE A 3 2.24 -0.68 13.00
C PHE A 3 1.30 -0.96 14.17
N PHE A 4 0.40 -1.91 13.97
CA PHE A 4 -0.58 -2.33 14.97
C PHE A 4 -0.49 -3.83 15.18
N ARG A 5 -0.76 -4.30 16.40
CA ARG A 5 -0.75 -5.73 16.73
C ARG A 5 -1.79 -6.56 15.97
N SER A 6 -2.85 -5.91 15.46
CA SER A 6 -3.96 -6.54 14.73
C SER A 6 -4.77 -5.47 13.98
N GLU A 7 -5.52 -5.90 12.96
CA GLU A 7 -6.42 -5.01 12.22
C GLU A 7 -7.47 -4.37 13.13
N GLU A 8 -8.03 -5.12 14.07
CA GLU A 8 -9.01 -4.58 15.01
C GLU A 8 -8.42 -3.49 15.93
N HIS A 9 -7.13 -3.59 16.28
CA HIS A 9 -6.47 -2.51 17.00
C HIS A 9 -6.31 -1.26 16.11
N ALA A 10 -5.96 -1.44 14.84
CA ALA A 10 -5.87 -0.35 13.88
C ALA A 10 -7.24 0.34 13.65
N LYS A 11 -8.33 -0.44 13.52
CA LYS A 11 -9.70 0.08 13.38
C LYS A 11 -10.11 0.94 14.57
N ARG A 12 -9.97 0.43 15.80
CA ARG A 12 -10.28 1.20 17.03
C ARG A 12 -9.43 2.47 17.16
N TRP A 13 -8.16 2.40 16.75
CA TRP A 13 -7.31 3.59 16.74
C TRP A 13 -7.79 4.62 15.70
N SER A 14 -8.14 4.18 14.49
CA SER A 14 -8.62 5.02 13.40
C SER A 14 -9.92 5.75 13.77
N GLU A 15 -10.89 5.05 14.36
CA GLU A 15 -12.15 5.63 14.84
C GLU A 15 -11.95 6.77 15.84
N ARG A 16 -10.95 6.63 16.72
CA ARG A 16 -10.62 7.63 17.74
C ARG A 16 -9.79 8.79 17.17
N ALA A 17 -8.79 8.49 16.35
CA ALA A 17 -7.84 9.47 15.84
C ALA A 17 -8.37 10.27 14.64
N LYS A 18 -9.31 9.68 13.87
CA LYS A 18 -9.92 10.24 12.66
C LYS A 18 -8.89 10.86 11.69
N PRO A 19 -7.91 10.07 11.22
CA PRO A 19 -6.92 10.58 10.28
C PRO A 19 -7.61 11.00 8.96
N PRO A 20 -7.12 12.05 8.28
CA PRO A 20 -7.78 12.62 7.10
C PRO A 20 -7.78 11.70 5.87
N ALA A 21 -6.77 10.84 5.72
CA ALA A 21 -6.70 9.83 4.67
C ALA A 21 -5.85 8.65 5.18
N ALA A 22 -6.49 7.51 5.44
CA ALA A 22 -5.80 6.31 5.89
C ALA A 22 -6.53 5.06 5.40
N THR A 23 -5.74 4.04 5.07
CA THR A 23 -6.22 2.68 4.84
C THR A 23 -5.50 1.72 5.78
N ILE A 24 -6.09 0.56 6.04
CA ILE A 24 -5.49 -0.51 6.85
C ILE A 24 -4.98 -1.58 5.90
N LEU A 25 -3.70 -1.90 6.02
CA LEU A 25 -3.02 -2.88 5.19
C LEU A 25 -2.51 -4.04 6.06
N PRO A 26 -2.93 -5.29 5.82
CA PRO A 26 -2.30 -6.49 6.36
C PRO A 26 -0.79 -6.51 6.06
N ILE A 27 -0.01 -7.13 6.96
CA ILE A 27 1.46 -7.09 6.84
C ILE A 27 1.93 -7.86 5.58
N GLU A 28 1.17 -8.88 5.18
CA GLU A 28 1.40 -9.70 3.99
C GLU A 28 1.25 -8.85 2.73
N GLN A 29 0.19 -8.04 2.63
CA GLN A 29 0.01 -7.12 1.50
C GLN A 29 1.08 -6.01 1.51
N ALA A 30 1.48 -5.50 2.68
CA ALA A 30 2.58 -4.53 2.80
C ALA A 30 3.92 -5.10 2.31
N THR A 31 4.23 -6.35 2.67
CA THR A 31 5.44 -7.04 2.20
C THR A 31 5.37 -7.36 0.71
N ALA A 32 4.21 -7.81 0.21
CA ALA A 32 4.02 -8.05 -1.22
C ALA A 32 4.19 -6.77 -2.04
N LEU A 33 3.62 -5.66 -1.58
CA LEU A 33 3.83 -4.34 -2.17
C LEU A 33 5.30 -3.95 -2.16
N ALA A 34 6.01 -4.12 -1.04
CA ALA A 34 7.44 -3.83 -0.96
C ALA A 34 8.25 -4.68 -1.97
N HIS A 35 7.96 -5.97 -2.10
CA HIS A 35 8.64 -6.81 -3.09
C HIS A 35 8.36 -6.36 -4.51
N ALA A 36 7.10 -6.11 -4.87
CA ALA A 36 6.73 -5.64 -6.21
C ALA A 36 7.39 -4.29 -6.53
N TRP A 37 7.38 -3.36 -5.58
CA TRP A 37 7.84 -2.00 -5.77
C TRP A 37 9.36 -1.88 -5.88
N PHE A 38 10.11 -2.75 -5.20
CA PHE A 38 11.57 -2.68 -5.12
C PHE A 38 12.28 -3.77 -5.96
N LYS A 39 11.54 -4.68 -6.59
CA LYS A 39 12.06 -5.86 -7.31
C LYS A 39 13.27 -5.57 -8.20
N ASN A 40 13.17 -4.53 -9.03
CA ASN A 40 14.19 -4.18 -10.03
C ASN A 40 14.94 -2.89 -9.69
N LYS A 41 14.90 -2.42 -8.44
CA LYS A 41 15.37 -1.06 -8.12
C LYS A 41 16.88 -0.86 -8.22
N LEU A 42 17.64 -1.95 -8.32
CA LEU A 42 19.09 -1.94 -8.53
C LEU A 42 19.47 -2.19 -10.00
N ASP A 43 18.48 -2.38 -10.88
CA ASP A 43 18.71 -2.52 -12.32
C ASP A 43 19.20 -1.16 -12.88
N PRO A 44 20.30 -1.13 -13.67
CA PRO A 44 20.77 0.09 -14.33
C PRO A 44 19.72 0.77 -15.21
N ASP A 45 18.78 0.00 -15.77
CA ASP A 45 17.69 0.48 -16.62
C ASP A 45 16.41 0.77 -15.82
N TRP A 46 16.48 0.75 -14.49
CA TRP A 46 15.33 1.02 -13.64
C TRP A 46 14.75 2.41 -13.93
N ARG A 47 13.43 2.43 -14.08
CA ARG A 47 12.63 3.65 -14.10
C ARG A 47 11.48 3.55 -13.11
N ARG A 48 10.95 4.70 -12.75
CA ARG A 48 9.70 4.78 -11.99
C ARG A 48 8.55 4.17 -12.81
N PHE A 49 7.62 3.54 -12.10
CA PHE A 49 6.32 3.18 -12.66
C PHE A 49 5.55 4.45 -13.06
N ASN A 50 4.84 4.41 -14.18
CA ASN A 50 3.79 5.38 -14.46
C ASN A 50 2.53 5.03 -13.63
N ASN A 51 1.49 5.87 -13.71
CA ASN A 51 0.27 5.67 -12.91
C ASN A 51 -0.41 4.33 -13.23
N ASP A 52 -0.57 3.99 -14.51
CA ASP A 52 -1.23 2.74 -14.93
C ASP A 52 -0.46 1.50 -14.44
N GLU A 53 0.87 1.54 -14.49
CA GLU A 53 1.74 0.46 -13.99
C GLU A 53 1.68 0.33 -12.46
N ALA A 54 1.62 1.46 -11.75
CA ALA A 54 1.48 1.47 -10.30
C ALA A 54 0.10 0.94 -9.87
N GLU A 55 -0.97 1.41 -10.51
CA GLU A 55 -2.34 0.97 -10.24
C GLU A 55 -2.51 -0.52 -10.57
N ALA A 56 -1.90 -1.03 -11.64
CA ALA A 56 -1.90 -2.46 -11.94
C ALA A 56 -1.25 -3.31 -10.82
N ILE A 57 -0.19 -2.80 -10.16
CA ILE A 57 0.40 -3.46 -8.99
C ILE A 57 -0.56 -3.41 -7.80
N PHE A 58 -1.25 -2.30 -7.57
CA PHE A 58 -2.21 -2.17 -6.48
C PHE A 58 -3.41 -3.12 -6.66
N ASP A 59 -3.91 -3.24 -7.89
CA ASP A 59 -5.01 -4.14 -8.25
C ASP A 59 -4.62 -5.62 -8.09
N ASP A 60 -3.44 -6.03 -8.55
CA ASP A 60 -2.93 -7.39 -8.40
C ASP A 60 -2.78 -7.79 -6.93
N LEU A 61 -2.44 -6.83 -6.07
CA LEU A 61 -2.33 -7.02 -4.63
C LEU A 61 -3.66 -6.87 -3.87
N ALA A 62 -4.76 -6.61 -4.58
CA ALA A 62 -6.08 -6.34 -4.01
C ALA A 62 -6.04 -5.26 -2.92
N LEU A 63 -5.31 -4.17 -3.19
CA LEU A 63 -5.29 -3.00 -2.32
C LEU A 63 -6.59 -2.20 -2.48
N ASP A 64 -6.92 -1.41 -1.46
CA ASP A 64 -8.11 -0.55 -1.45
C ASP A 64 -8.10 0.45 -2.64
N PRO A 65 -9.00 0.28 -3.63
CA PRO A 65 -8.97 1.07 -4.85
C PRO A 65 -9.40 2.53 -4.61
N GLU A 66 -10.12 2.84 -3.53
CA GLU A 66 -10.47 4.24 -3.23
C GLU A 66 -9.26 5.01 -2.68
N PHE A 67 -8.40 4.33 -1.92
CA PHE A 67 -7.20 4.94 -1.34
C PHE A 67 -6.02 4.95 -2.32
N TRP A 68 -5.84 3.91 -3.13
CA TRP A 68 -4.64 3.69 -3.94
C TRP A 68 -4.72 4.20 -5.38
N ARG A 69 -5.83 4.83 -5.76
CA ARG A 69 -6.00 5.44 -7.07
C ARG A 69 -5.16 6.72 -7.21
N LEU A 70 -4.40 6.82 -8.30
CA LEU A 70 -3.50 7.93 -8.61
C LEU A 70 -4.08 8.89 -9.66
N SER A 71 -5.29 8.61 -10.18
CA SER A 71 -5.99 9.39 -11.21
C SER A 71 -7.49 9.62 -10.96
#